data_AF-A0A1M7YCL1-F1
#
_entry.id   AF-A0A1M7YCL1-F1
#
_cell.length_a   1.000
_cell.length_b   1.000
_cell.length_c   1.000
_cell.angle_alpha   90.00
_cell.angle_beta   90.00
_cell.angle_gamma   90.00
#
_symmetry.space_group_name_H-M   'P 1'
#
loop_
_entity.id
_entity.type
_entity.pdbx_description
1 polymer ?
#
loop_
_entity_poly.entity_id
_entity_poly.type
_entity_poly.pdbx_seq_one_letter_code
_entity_poly.pdbx_strand_id
1 'polypeptide(L)'
;MTPLIRPIDWPRRFSGSIALYSCLLFFFFSSTPAQSRPTSDELAKAMASQLVCYPMELVNVSEPEITLKSEEMCLALIYRDLGPYPLWVTVDGPTAKAEVILEYIRNADLQGLDPQEYNLDRLLNLWHTENAAELAQLDTSLTYSLVKYIHDVSYGQLKPHETDPELFAEAGESDFNPLLTVKQVLVVSDLDQFFKNLPPQHYHYRSLVSALARYRKIAADGGWPQVAGGESLRPGEHDARVPTIRERLKVTGELQEKATVLDTNLYDPELEEAVKVFQRHHGLTQDGVIGKKTTAAMNITAAQKVDMIRINMARWRWHAHELGDKYIMVNIASFNLKAFQDNSDTPTLDFAVIVGQDQHQTPVFSDTVAYLDFNPYWNVTPSIAANEELPGLRKDPNHLSKRHIRVFSSWQPEAVELDSTTMDWHTVTPGRMRGYKLRQDPGPWNALGKVKFVFPNQYSVYMHDTASPNLFQRTKRDFSHGCIRVSNPLELAIFVLNDQDGGWTRDKVIDLYGKDTRKVVRLSRPVPVHITYQTVWVDKDGTINFNGDIYARDKKLLSILIK
;
A
#
# COMPACT_ATOMS: atom_id res chain seq x y z
N MET A 1 70.74 -21.59 -8.45
CA MET A 1 71.22 -22.54 -9.46
C MET A 1 70.25 -22.52 -10.65
N THR A 2 70.50 -21.66 -11.63
CA THR A 2 70.12 -21.85 -13.05
C THR A 2 71.08 -22.88 -13.67
N PRO A 3 71.00 -23.26 -14.97
CA PRO A 3 69.91 -23.37 -15.97
C PRO A 3 69.97 -24.77 -16.68
N LEU A 4 69.19 -25.12 -17.72
CA LEU A 4 69.56 -25.08 -19.16
C LEU A 4 68.45 -25.87 -19.96
N ILE A 5 67.79 -25.37 -21.02
CA ILE A 5 68.26 -25.08 -22.42
C ILE A 5 68.47 -26.40 -23.21
N ARG A 6 67.99 -26.69 -24.44
CA ARG A 6 67.39 -25.93 -25.58
C ARG A 6 66.91 -26.91 -26.71
N PRO A 7 66.40 -26.43 -27.87
CA PRO A 7 65.55 -27.13 -28.85
C PRO A 7 66.28 -27.70 -30.08
N ILE A 8 65.53 -28.25 -31.05
CA ILE A 8 66.02 -28.74 -32.36
C ILE A 8 65.33 -28.02 -33.53
N ASP A 9 66.12 -27.91 -34.59
CA ASP A 9 66.13 -26.96 -35.70
C ASP A 9 65.20 -27.22 -36.91
N TRP A 10 65.08 -26.15 -37.69
CA TRP A 10 64.66 -26.10 -39.11
C TRP A 10 65.60 -26.84 -40.06
N PRO A 11 65.15 -27.07 -41.32
CA PRO A 11 66.01 -26.75 -42.45
C PRO A 11 65.35 -25.87 -43.53
N ARG A 12 66.21 -25.11 -44.19
CA ARG A 12 65.96 -24.18 -45.30
C ARG A 12 65.94 -24.88 -46.68
N ARG A 13 65.07 -24.34 -47.54
CA ARG A 13 65.20 -24.04 -48.99
C ARG A 13 65.62 -25.13 -49.97
N PHE A 14 64.75 -25.36 -50.97
CA PHE A 14 65.17 -25.46 -52.38
C PHE A 14 64.21 -24.67 -53.30
N SER A 15 64.81 -24.20 -54.38
CA SER A 15 64.40 -23.21 -55.38
C SER A 15 63.55 -23.75 -56.52
N GLY A 16 62.67 -22.91 -57.08
CA GLY A 16 62.05 -23.14 -58.39
C GLY A 16 61.07 -22.01 -58.76
N SER A 17 61.43 -21.18 -59.73
CA SER A 17 60.67 -20.02 -60.19
C SER A 17 59.70 -20.37 -61.34
N ILE A 18 58.68 -19.51 -61.48
CA ILE A 18 57.86 -19.19 -62.68
C ILE A 18 56.55 -19.97 -62.86
N ALA A 19 55.42 -19.30 -62.56
CA ALA A 19 54.48 -18.80 -63.57
C ALA A 19 53.44 -17.86 -62.92
N LEU A 20 53.36 -16.62 -63.41
CA LEU A 20 52.35 -15.63 -63.05
C LEU A 20 50.96 -16.07 -63.54
N TYR A 21 49.96 -16.03 -62.66
CA TYR A 21 48.58 -15.74 -63.02
C TYR A 21 48.03 -14.68 -62.07
N SER A 22 47.82 -13.48 -62.61
CA SER A 22 47.22 -12.34 -61.95
C SER A 22 45.71 -12.54 -61.86
N CYS A 23 45.20 -12.98 -60.71
CA CYS A 23 43.77 -12.86 -60.39
C CYS A 23 43.56 -11.58 -59.58
N LEU A 24 43.14 -10.52 -60.27
CA LEU A 24 42.54 -9.33 -59.67
C LEU A 24 41.18 -9.72 -59.06
N LEU A 25 41.17 -10.04 -57.77
CA LEU A 25 39.94 -10.08 -56.98
C LEU A 25 39.53 -8.64 -56.67
N PHE A 26 38.64 -8.09 -57.50
CA PHE A 26 37.81 -6.96 -57.13
C PHE A 26 36.90 -7.39 -55.98
N PHE A 27 37.25 -7.04 -54.75
CA PHE A 27 36.28 -6.97 -53.67
C PHE A 27 35.33 -5.80 -54.00
N PHE A 28 34.20 -6.10 -54.63
CA PHE A 28 33.04 -5.23 -54.56
C PHE A 28 32.56 -5.24 -53.11
N PHE A 29 32.99 -4.25 -52.33
CA PHE A 29 32.20 -3.80 -51.20
C PHE A 29 30.91 -3.22 -51.79
N SER A 30 29.86 -4.03 -51.87
CA SER A 30 28.51 -3.49 -51.91
C SER A 30 28.27 -2.86 -50.54
N SER A 31 28.58 -1.56 -50.42
CA SER A 31 28.03 -0.72 -49.37
C SER A 31 26.52 -0.89 -49.43
N THR A 32 25.93 -1.52 -48.41
CA THR A 32 24.52 -1.29 -48.10
C THR A 32 24.33 0.23 -48.04
N PRO A 33 23.38 0.82 -48.79
CA PRO A 33 23.15 2.24 -48.69
C PRO A 33 22.83 2.55 -47.23
N ALA A 34 23.57 3.49 -46.63
CA ALA A 34 23.17 4.07 -45.36
C ALA A 34 21.73 4.55 -45.55
N GLN A 35 20.81 4.00 -44.77
CA GLN A 35 19.39 4.33 -44.87
C GLN A 35 19.30 5.83 -44.56
N SER A 36 18.91 6.64 -45.55
CA SER A 36 18.81 8.07 -45.36
C SER A 36 17.75 8.36 -44.31
N ARG A 37 18.03 9.30 -43.39
CA ARG A 37 17.03 9.76 -42.41
C ARG A 37 15.71 10.13 -43.08
N PRO A 38 14.57 9.84 -42.44
CA PRO A 38 13.28 10.03 -43.04
C PRO A 38 12.95 11.53 -43.15
N THR A 39 12.10 11.86 -44.10
CA THR A 39 11.51 13.20 -44.20
C THR A 39 10.34 13.36 -43.21
N SER A 40 9.99 14.60 -42.87
CA SER A 40 8.83 14.87 -42.00
C SER A 40 7.52 14.32 -42.57
N ASP A 41 7.37 14.31 -43.90
CA ASP A 41 6.20 13.73 -44.58
C ASP A 41 6.16 12.21 -44.47
N GLU A 42 7.31 11.54 -44.54
CA GLU A 42 7.41 10.09 -44.33
C GLU A 42 7.07 9.71 -42.89
N LEU A 43 7.54 10.48 -41.91
CA LEU A 43 7.21 10.28 -40.50
C LEU A 43 5.71 10.53 -40.24
N ALA A 44 5.12 11.59 -40.79
CA ALA A 44 3.68 11.85 -40.66
C ALA A 44 2.82 10.74 -41.29
N LYS A 45 3.22 10.20 -42.45
CA LYS A 45 2.56 9.04 -43.06
C LYS A 45 2.71 7.77 -42.23
N ALA A 46 3.88 7.56 -41.63
CA ALA A 46 4.12 6.44 -40.73
C ALA A 46 3.26 6.53 -39.47
N MET A 47 3.15 7.71 -38.86
CA MET A 47 2.26 7.98 -37.73
C MET A 47 0.80 7.69 -38.09
N ALA A 48 0.31 8.21 -39.22
CA ALA A 48 -1.05 7.95 -39.68
C ALA A 48 -1.28 6.44 -39.89
N SER A 49 -0.33 5.73 -40.51
CA SER A 49 -0.43 4.28 -40.75
C SER A 49 -0.44 3.47 -39.45
N GLN A 50 0.37 3.85 -38.46
CA GLN A 50 0.41 3.23 -37.13
C GLN A 50 -0.93 3.42 -36.40
N LEU A 51 -1.55 4.60 -36.55
CA LEU A 51 -2.78 4.97 -35.85
C LEU A 51 -4.07 4.46 -36.51
N VAL A 52 -4.06 4.14 -37.82
CA VAL A 52 -5.20 3.57 -38.56
C VAL A 52 -5.63 2.20 -38.00
N CYS A 53 -4.74 1.49 -37.32
CA CYS A 53 -5.03 0.20 -36.70
C CYS A 53 -5.87 0.32 -35.40
N TYR A 54 -6.12 1.52 -34.88
CA TYR A 54 -6.86 1.71 -33.64
C TYR A 54 -8.34 2.02 -33.93
N PRO A 55 -9.30 1.33 -33.27
CA PRO A 55 -10.72 1.44 -33.58
C PRO A 55 -11.32 2.76 -33.07
N MET A 56 -11.13 3.82 -33.86
CA MET A 56 -11.54 5.20 -33.57
C MET A 56 -13.05 5.36 -33.32
N GLU A 57 -13.87 4.45 -33.88
CA GLU A 57 -15.33 4.44 -33.75
C GLU A 57 -15.81 3.91 -32.38
N LEU A 58 -14.93 3.29 -31.58
CA LEU A 58 -15.26 2.70 -30.27
C LEU A 58 -14.84 3.57 -29.07
N VAL A 59 -14.24 4.75 -29.29
CA VAL A 59 -13.75 5.62 -28.21
C VAL A 59 -14.92 6.32 -27.51
N ASN A 60 -15.44 5.70 -26.44
CA ASN A 60 -16.41 6.34 -25.55
C ASN A 60 -15.70 7.27 -24.55
N VAL A 61 -15.85 8.59 -24.72
CA VAL A 61 -15.17 9.61 -23.91
C VAL A 61 -15.73 9.71 -22.48
N SER A 62 -16.87 9.07 -22.21
CA SER A 62 -17.51 9.08 -20.88
C SER A 62 -16.97 8.03 -19.91
N GLU A 63 -16.03 7.15 -20.32
CA GLU A 63 -15.51 6.05 -19.49
C GLU A 63 -13.96 6.04 -19.47
N PRO A 64 -13.33 6.88 -18.61
CA PRO A 64 -11.88 7.08 -18.58
C PRO A 64 -11.10 5.81 -18.20
N GLU A 65 -11.63 5.01 -17.27
CA GLU A 65 -11.01 3.75 -16.82
C GLU A 65 -10.83 2.73 -17.96
N ILE A 66 -11.77 2.66 -18.90
CA ILE A 66 -11.69 1.73 -20.04
C ILE A 66 -10.54 2.14 -20.97
N THR A 67 -10.22 3.44 -21.01
CA THR A 67 -9.24 3.99 -21.93
C THR A 67 -7.80 3.63 -21.56
N LEU A 68 -7.48 3.47 -20.27
CA LEU A 68 -6.15 3.02 -19.83
C LEU A 68 -5.91 1.52 -20.01
N LYS A 69 -6.98 0.72 -20.03
CA LYS A 69 -6.94 -0.75 -20.10
C LYS A 69 -6.51 -1.28 -21.48
N SER A 70 -6.61 -0.46 -22.51
CA SER A 70 -6.21 -0.80 -23.87
C SER A 70 -5.25 0.26 -24.41
N GLU A 71 -4.05 -0.16 -24.80
CA GLU A 71 -3.08 0.68 -25.50
C GLU A 71 -3.74 1.34 -26.72
N GLU A 72 -4.54 0.57 -27.46
CA GLU A 72 -5.26 1.01 -28.64
C GLU A 72 -6.25 2.14 -28.33
N MET A 73 -7.09 1.97 -27.30
CA MET A 73 -8.09 2.98 -26.92
C MET A 73 -7.44 4.24 -26.36
N CYS A 74 -6.37 4.09 -25.57
CA CYS A 74 -5.58 5.20 -25.04
C CYS A 74 -5.01 6.06 -26.16
N LEU A 75 -4.32 5.43 -27.11
CA LEU A 75 -3.71 6.11 -28.24
C LEU A 75 -4.77 6.73 -29.16
N ALA A 76 -5.87 6.02 -29.42
CA ALA A 76 -6.98 6.57 -30.19
C ALA A 76 -7.57 7.83 -29.54
N LEU A 77 -7.78 7.84 -28.22
CA LEU A 77 -8.26 9.03 -27.51
C LEU A 77 -7.31 10.23 -27.70
N ILE A 78 -6.01 9.99 -27.52
CA ILE A 78 -4.99 11.04 -27.51
C ILE A 78 -4.76 11.62 -28.91
N TYR A 79 -4.45 10.77 -29.90
CA TYR A 79 -4.11 11.22 -31.25
C TYR A 79 -5.33 11.64 -32.09
N ARG A 80 -6.56 11.28 -31.69
CA ARG A 80 -7.77 11.87 -32.26
C ARG A 80 -7.84 13.38 -32.03
N ASP A 81 -7.46 13.81 -30.83
CA ASP A 81 -7.53 15.22 -30.44
C ASP A 81 -6.28 16.00 -30.83
N LEU A 82 -5.09 15.42 -30.62
CA LEU A 82 -3.81 16.07 -30.94
C LEU A 82 -3.40 15.96 -32.41
N GLY A 83 -4.07 15.11 -33.19
CA GLY A 83 -3.73 14.79 -34.58
C GLY A 83 -2.62 13.73 -34.70
N PRO A 84 -2.43 13.13 -35.89
CA PRO A 84 -1.50 12.03 -36.12
C PRO A 84 -0.05 12.52 -36.32
N TYR A 85 0.41 13.44 -35.48
CA TYR A 85 1.77 13.98 -35.51
C TYR A 85 2.60 13.41 -34.35
N PRO A 86 3.91 13.19 -34.52
CA PRO A 86 4.74 12.69 -33.44
C PRO A 86 4.78 13.70 -32.28
N LEU A 87 4.66 13.21 -31.06
CA LEU A 87 4.65 14.02 -29.83
C LEU A 87 6.04 14.11 -29.18
N TRP A 88 6.85 13.06 -29.33
CA TRP A 88 8.08 12.84 -28.57
C TRP A 88 9.31 12.61 -29.45
N VAL A 89 9.13 12.35 -30.74
CA VAL A 89 10.21 12.09 -31.70
C VAL A 89 10.23 13.10 -32.85
N THR A 90 11.39 13.25 -33.50
CA THR A 90 11.56 13.94 -34.79
C THR A 90 12.22 12.99 -35.79
N VAL A 91 12.47 13.46 -37.01
CA VAL A 91 13.25 12.74 -38.02
C VAL A 91 14.70 12.45 -37.58
N ASP A 92 15.19 13.17 -36.57
CA ASP A 92 16.52 12.99 -36.00
C ASP A 92 16.53 12.08 -34.76
N GLY A 93 15.37 11.56 -34.33
CA GLY A 93 15.22 10.67 -33.18
C GLY A 93 14.43 11.27 -32.01
N PRO A 94 14.56 10.71 -30.79
CA PRO A 94 13.87 11.17 -29.59
C PRO A 94 14.19 12.62 -29.22
N THR A 95 13.20 13.36 -28.74
CA THR A 95 13.36 14.73 -28.24
C THR A 95 13.93 14.76 -26.82
N ALA A 96 14.34 15.95 -26.34
CA ALA A 96 14.76 16.12 -24.95
C ALA A 96 13.65 15.73 -23.93
N LYS A 97 12.37 15.91 -24.27
CA LYS A 97 11.26 15.45 -23.42
C LYS A 97 11.17 13.92 -23.40
N ALA A 98 11.39 13.26 -24.54
CA ALA A 98 11.43 11.81 -24.61
C ALA A 98 12.53 11.22 -23.72
N GLU A 99 13.72 11.80 -23.71
CA GLU A 99 14.82 11.37 -22.83
C GLU A 99 14.44 11.42 -21.35
N VAL A 100 13.78 12.50 -20.90
CA VAL A 100 13.29 12.60 -19.51
C VAL A 100 12.22 11.54 -19.24
N ILE A 101 11.25 11.35 -20.15
CA ILE A 101 10.21 10.32 -20.01
C ILE A 101 10.82 8.92 -19.87
N LEU A 102 11.77 8.57 -20.74
CA LEU A 102 12.44 7.26 -20.69
C LEU A 102 13.20 7.07 -19.38
N GLU A 103 13.86 8.11 -18.86
CA GLU A 103 14.60 8.01 -17.60
C GLU A 103 13.66 7.70 -16.41
N TYR A 104 12.48 8.32 -16.35
CA TYR A 104 11.49 8.01 -15.32
C TYR A 104 10.88 6.60 -15.47
N ILE A 105 10.63 6.15 -16.70
CA ILE A 105 10.20 4.77 -16.98
C ILE A 105 11.28 3.77 -16.56
N ARG A 106 12.54 4.01 -16.93
CA ARG A 106 13.68 3.16 -16.60
C ARG A 106 13.86 3.01 -15.09
N ASN A 107 13.67 4.09 -14.35
CA ASN A 107 13.79 4.12 -12.89
C ASN A 107 12.43 3.96 -12.17
N ALA A 108 11.41 3.42 -12.84
CA ALA A 108 10.10 3.18 -12.22
C ALA A 108 10.20 2.25 -11.00
N ASP A 109 11.23 1.41 -10.97
CA ASP A 109 11.55 0.56 -9.84
C ASP A 109 11.81 1.38 -8.57
N LEU A 110 12.39 2.58 -8.63
CA LEU A 110 12.58 3.46 -7.46
C LEU A 110 11.25 3.81 -6.76
N GLN A 111 10.14 3.77 -7.51
CA GLN A 111 8.78 3.94 -7.01
C GLN A 111 8.08 2.61 -6.72
N GLY A 112 8.83 1.50 -6.62
CA GLY A 112 8.30 0.17 -6.35
C GLY A 112 7.53 -0.47 -7.52
N LEU A 113 7.56 0.14 -8.71
CA LEU A 113 6.94 -0.38 -9.92
C LEU A 113 7.90 -1.30 -10.69
N ASP A 114 7.43 -1.97 -11.73
CA ASP A 114 8.30 -2.73 -12.65
C ASP A 114 8.48 -1.94 -13.95
N PRO A 115 9.69 -1.52 -14.33
CA PRO A 115 9.92 -0.82 -15.60
C PRO A 115 9.42 -1.57 -16.84
N GLN A 116 9.38 -2.91 -16.82
CA GLN A 116 8.93 -3.70 -17.96
C GLN A 116 7.42 -3.60 -18.21
N GLU A 117 6.64 -3.25 -17.20
CA GLU A 117 5.22 -2.93 -17.36
C GLU A 117 4.97 -1.70 -18.24
N TYR A 118 6.00 -0.89 -18.49
CA TYR A 118 5.93 0.31 -19.32
C TYR A 118 6.73 0.13 -20.61
N ASN A 119 6.79 -1.09 -21.14
CA ASN A 119 7.41 -1.42 -22.42
C ASN A 119 8.91 -1.03 -22.51
N LEU A 120 9.65 -1.04 -21.39
CA LEU A 120 11.04 -0.55 -21.37
C LEU A 120 11.91 -1.21 -22.44
N ASP A 121 11.88 -2.54 -22.57
CA ASP A 121 12.68 -3.23 -23.59
C ASP A 121 12.32 -2.80 -25.02
N ARG A 122 11.03 -2.60 -25.31
CA ARG A 122 10.56 -2.11 -26.62
C ARG A 122 11.06 -0.69 -26.88
N LEU A 123 10.99 0.19 -25.88
CA LEU A 123 11.48 1.57 -25.98
C LEU A 123 12.99 1.61 -26.25
N LEU A 124 13.77 0.81 -25.53
CA LEU A 124 15.23 0.75 -25.70
C LEU A 124 15.63 0.19 -27.07
N ASN A 125 14.93 -0.84 -27.57
CA ASN A 125 15.19 -1.41 -28.89
C ASN A 125 14.92 -0.42 -30.03
N LEU A 126 13.94 0.47 -29.87
CA LEU A 126 13.58 1.47 -30.87
C LEU A 126 14.34 2.80 -30.70
N TRP A 127 15.06 3.02 -29.59
CA TRP A 127 15.56 4.34 -29.18
C TRP A 127 16.47 5.03 -30.21
N HIS A 128 17.27 4.23 -30.92
CA HIS A 128 18.26 4.70 -31.89
C HIS A 128 17.86 4.43 -33.35
N THR A 129 16.58 4.17 -33.60
CA THR A 129 16.11 3.93 -34.97
C THR A 129 16.18 5.19 -35.83
N GLU A 130 16.53 4.99 -37.10
CA GLU A 130 16.43 6.01 -38.16
C GLU A 130 15.31 5.67 -39.17
N ASN A 131 14.44 4.70 -38.86
CA ASN A 131 13.34 4.29 -39.73
C ASN A 131 12.03 5.01 -39.35
N ALA A 132 11.35 5.64 -40.32
CA ALA A 132 10.09 6.37 -40.07
C ALA A 132 9.00 5.53 -39.37
N ALA A 133 8.85 4.26 -39.74
CA ALA A 133 7.85 3.36 -39.13
C ALA A 133 8.21 3.01 -37.69
N GLU A 134 9.49 2.76 -37.41
CA GLU A 134 9.98 2.49 -36.06
C GLU A 134 9.96 3.74 -35.17
N LEU A 135 10.21 4.93 -35.72
CA LEU A 135 10.01 6.21 -35.02
C LEU A 135 8.54 6.42 -34.65
N ALA A 136 7.60 6.10 -35.55
CA ALA A 136 6.17 6.17 -35.23
C ALA A 136 5.75 5.15 -34.15
N GLN A 137 6.34 3.95 -34.17
CA GLN A 137 6.15 2.96 -33.10
C GLN A 137 6.75 3.43 -31.77
N LEU A 138 7.91 4.06 -31.78
CA LEU A 138 8.54 4.62 -30.59
C LEU A 138 7.68 5.74 -30.00
N ASP A 139 7.17 6.65 -30.81
CA ASP A 139 6.32 7.77 -30.38
C ASP A 139 5.04 7.27 -29.68
N THR A 140 4.33 6.34 -30.32
CA THR A 140 3.10 5.76 -29.76
C THR A 140 3.38 4.91 -28.52
N SER A 141 4.47 4.14 -28.50
CA SER A 141 4.87 3.37 -27.31
C SER A 141 5.23 4.29 -26.14
N LEU A 142 5.95 5.38 -26.40
CA LEU A 142 6.26 6.40 -25.39
C LEU A 142 4.98 7.03 -24.85
N THR A 143 4.02 7.38 -25.70
CA THR A 143 2.75 7.97 -25.28
C THR A 143 1.99 7.05 -24.32
N TYR A 144 1.82 5.77 -24.68
CA TYR A 144 1.11 4.84 -23.80
C TYR A 144 1.87 4.57 -22.50
N SER A 145 3.18 4.30 -22.58
CA SER A 145 4.02 4.05 -21.42
C SER A 145 4.08 5.24 -20.47
N LEU A 146 4.15 6.46 -20.99
CA LEU A 146 4.08 7.71 -20.22
C LEU A 146 2.77 7.78 -19.43
N VAL A 147 1.65 7.62 -20.12
CA VAL A 147 0.31 7.73 -19.53
C VAL A 147 0.11 6.66 -18.45
N LYS A 148 0.47 5.41 -18.74
CA LYS A 148 0.40 4.30 -17.79
C LYS A 148 1.31 4.56 -16.58
N TYR A 149 2.54 5.04 -16.79
CA TYR A 149 3.47 5.36 -15.69
C TYR A 149 2.94 6.47 -14.78
N ILE A 150 2.46 7.58 -15.37
CA ILE A 150 1.89 8.70 -14.60
C ILE A 150 0.68 8.20 -13.80
N HIS A 151 -0.19 7.41 -14.43
CA HIS A 151 -1.31 6.80 -13.73
C HIS A 151 -0.84 5.93 -12.55
N ASP A 152 0.02 4.95 -12.81
CA ASP A 152 0.40 3.95 -11.81
C ASP A 152 1.23 4.54 -10.66
N VAL A 153 2.00 5.60 -10.89
CA VAL A 153 2.76 6.28 -9.84
C VAL A 153 1.91 7.25 -9.00
N SER A 154 0.86 7.84 -9.59
CA SER A 154 -0.03 8.78 -8.89
C SER A 154 -1.29 8.15 -8.32
N TYR A 155 -1.79 7.06 -8.90
CA TYR A 155 -3.10 6.49 -8.56
C TYR A 155 -3.01 4.99 -8.29
N GLY A 156 -1.83 4.40 -8.46
CA GLY A 156 -1.59 2.97 -8.29
C GLY A 156 -2.09 2.16 -9.48
N GLN A 157 -1.65 0.90 -9.55
CA GLN A 157 -1.99 0.01 -10.66
C GLN A 157 -3.47 -0.40 -10.60
N LEU A 158 -4.14 -0.48 -11.77
CA LEU A 158 -5.57 -0.84 -11.89
C LEU A 158 -5.87 -2.34 -11.73
N LYS A 159 -4.90 -3.19 -12.11
CA LYS A 159 -5.03 -4.67 -12.16
C LYS A 159 -5.59 -5.31 -10.87
N PRO A 160 -5.26 -4.84 -9.64
CA PRO A 160 -5.87 -5.34 -8.41
C PRO A 160 -7.38 -5.18 -8.35
N HIS A 161 -7.91 -3.99 -8.65
CA HIS A 161 -9.35 -3.76 -8.69
C HIS A 161 -10.03 -4.65 -9.72
N GLU A 162 -9.44 -4.79 -10.91
CA GLU A 162 -9.99 -5.62 -11.98
C GLU A 162 -10.06 -7.11 -11.62
N THR A 163 -9.10 -7.58 -10.83
CA THR A 163 -8.99 -8.98 -10.44
C THR A 163 -9.95 -9.34 -9.31
N ASP A 164 -10.10 -8.45 -8.31
CA ASP A 164 -10.96 -8.65 -7.14
C ASP A 164 -11.52 -7.30 -6.64
N PRO A 165 -12.60 -6.78 -7.27
CA PRO A 165 -13.16 -5.47 -6.95
C PRO A 165 -13.70 -5.37 -5.52
N GLU A 166 -14.11 -6.49 -4.92
CA GLU A 166 -14.61 -6.51 -3.54
C GLU A 166 -13.45 -6.38 -2.54
N LEU A 167 -12.32 -7.04 -2.80
CA LEU A 167 -11.17 -7.02 -1.90
C LEU A 167 -10.31 -5.75 -2.03
N PHE A 168 -10.21 -5.21 -3.26
CA PHE A 168 -9.39 -4.05 -3.61
C PHE A 168 -10.26 -2.91 -4.15
N ALA A 169 -11.40 -2.66 -3.49
CA ALA A 169 -12.31 -1.58 -3.82
C ALA A 169 -11.64 -0.19 -3.76
N GLU A 170 -10.56 -0.07 -2.97
CA GLU A 170 -9.74 1.14 -2.88
C GLU A 170 -8.86 1.39 -4.11
N ALA A 171 -8.50 0.35 -4.88
CA ALA A 171 -7.75 0.51 -6.12
C ALA A 171 -8.70 0.93 -7.25
N GLY A 172 -8.24 1.77 -8.18
CA GLY A 172 -9.01 2.13 -9.38
C GLY A 172 -9.67 3.50 -9.35
N GLU A 173 -8.94 4.56 -8.97
CA GLU A 173 -9.48 5.92 -9.10
C GLU A 173 -9.94 6.23 -10.55
N SER A 174 -11.13 6.84 -10.65
CA SER A 174 -11.95 6.95 -11.87
C SER A 174 -11.76 8.26 -12.65
N ASP A 175 -11.05 9.22 -12.07
CA ASP A 175 -10.96 10.60 -12.59
C ASP A 175 -9.67 10.89 -13.37
N PHE A 176 -8.86 9.87 -13.66
CA PHE A 176 -7.67 10.03 -14.48
C PHE A 176 -8.03 10.26 -15.96
N ASN A 177 -7.51 11.34 -16.55
CA ASN A 177 -7.73 11.67 -17.95
C ASN A 177 -6.42 11.60 -18.76
N PRO A 178 -6.21 10.54 -19.56
CA PRO A 178 -5.02 10.37 -20.40
C PRO A 178 -4.71 11.56 -21.31
N LEU A 179 -5.72 12.12 -21.97
CA LEU A 179 -5.55 13.24 -22.90
C LEU A 179 -5.12 14.52 -22.18
N LEU A 180 -5.74 14.84 -21.04
CA LEU A 180 -5.34 16.01 -20.25
C LEU A 180 -3.92 15.84 -19.70
N THR A 181 -3.56 14.65 -19.25
CA THR A 181 -2.20 14.34 -18.79
C THR A 181 -1.17 14.58 -19.90
N VAL A 182 -1.40 14.07 -21.11
CA VAL A 182 -0.48 14.30 -22.26
C VAL A 182 -0.40 15.79 -22.60
N LYS A 183 -1.54 16.50 -22.66
CA LYS A 183 -1.57 17.95 -22.89
C LYS A 183 -0.76 18.73 -21.87
N GLN A 184 -0.84 18.36 -20.59
CA GLN A 184 -0.04 18.97 -19.51
C GLN A 184 1.45 18.72 -19.72
N VAL A 185 1.86 17.48 -20.02
CA VAL A 185 3.26 17.12 -20.29
C VAL A 185 3.82 17.86 -21.51
N LEU A 186 3.01 18.10 -22.54
CA LEU A 186 3.43 18.85 -23.72
C LEU A 186 3.75 20.32 -23.41
N VAL A 187 2.99 20.96 -22.51
CA VAL A 187 3.17 22.40 -22.19
C VAL A 187 4.04 22.68 -20.97
N VAL A 188 4.31 21.69 -20.11
CA VAL A 188 5.15 21.91 -18.92
C VAL A 188 6.58 22.28 -19.32
N SER A 189 7.12 23.31 -18.68
CA SER A 189 8.48 23.80 -18.91
C SER A 189 9.53 22.96 -18.20
N ASP A 190 9.23 22.52 -16.97
CA ASP A 190 10.09 21.67 -16.16
C ASP A 190 9.42 20.30 -15.97
N LEU A 191 9.74 19.38 -16.89
CA LEU A 191 9.18 18.05 -16.90
C LEU A 191 9.72 17.18 -15.76
N ASP A 192 10.96 17.41 -15.33
CA ASP A 192 11.56 16.70 -14.22
C ASP A 192 10.85 17.03 -12.90
N GLN A 193 10.58 18.31 -12.65
CA GLN A 193 9.81 18.74 -11.48
C GLN A 193 8.37 18.22 -11.51
N PHE A 194 7.75 18.13 -12.69
CA PHE A 194 6.43 17.52 -12.85
C PHE A 194 6.43 16.07 -12.37
N PHE A 195 7.37 15.25 -12.86
CA PHE A 195 7.46 13.84 -12.46
C PHE A 195 7.77 13.65 -10.97
N LYS A 196 8.64 14.48 -10.38
CA LYS A 196 8.94 14.44 -8.93
C LYS A 196 7.72 14.66 -8.04
N ASN A 197 6.72 15.38 -8.54
CA ASN A 197 5.50 15.71 -7.80
C ASN A 197 4.37 14.68 -7.98
N LEU A 198 4.51 13.71 -8.87
CA LEU A 198 3.47 12.70 -9.14
C LEU A 198 3.21 11.72 -7.99
N PRO A 199 4.22 11.14 -7.30
CA PRO A 199 3.97 10.20 -6.22
C PRO A 199 3.37 10.89 -4.99
N PRO A 200 2.73 10.15 -4.05
CA PRO A 200 2.29 10.71 -2.79
C PRO A 200 3.46 11.40 -2.05
N GLN A 201 3.26 12.68 -1.71
CA GLN A 201 4.34 13.50 -1.15
C GLN A 201 4.44 13.38 0.37
N HIS A 202 3.45 12.80 1.06
CA HIS A 202 3.44 12.70 2.51
C HIS A 202 4.54 11.77 3.05
N TYR A 203 4.91 11.96 4.32
CA TYR A 203 6.00 11.25 4.98
C TYR A 203 5.92 9.73 4.89
N HIS A 204 4.72 9.15 5.04
CA HIS A 204 4.55 7.70 5.01
C HIS A 204 5.02 7.07 3.68
N TYR A 205 4.75 7.70 2.54
CA TYR A 205 5.20 7.20 1.24
C TYR A 205 6.70 7.44 1.04
N ARG A 206 7.20 8.66 1.31
CA ARG A 206 8.64 8.99 1.19
C ARG A 206 9.53 8.07 2.05
N SER A 207 9.03 7.68 3.22
CA SER A 207 9.74 6.77 4.12
C SER A 207 9.80 5.35 3.56
N LEU A 208 8.76 4.90 2.86
CA LEU A 208 8.78 3.63 2.14
C LEU A 208 9.73 3.65 0.93
N VAL A 209 9.85 4.76 0.21
CA VAL A 209 10.85 4.92 -0.87
C VAL A 209 12.27 4.75 -0.29
N SER A 210 12.58 5.42 0.81
CA SER A 210 13.87 5.27 1.51
C SER A 210 14.09 3.83 1.99
N ALA A 211 13.05 3.19 2.55
CA ALA A 211 13.13 1.81 2.98
C ALA A 211 13.33 0.83 1.82
N LEU A 212 12.67 1.07 0.68
CA LEU A 212 12.82 0.25 -0.53
C LEU A 212 14.28 0.25 -1.01
N ALA A 213 14.88 1.44 -1.12
CA ALA A 213 16.29 1.58 -1.50
C ALA A 213 17.21 0.82 -0.53
N ARG A 214 17.00 0.97 0.79
CA ARG A 214 17.76 0.25 1.82
C ARG A 214 17.63 -1.27 1.68
N TYR A 215 16.40 -1.80 1.55
CA TYR A 215 16.17 -3.24 1.50
C TYR A 215 16.60 -3.87 0.18
N ARG A 216 16.52 -3.15 -0.93
CA ARG A 216 17.11 -3.59 -2.21
C ARG A 216 18.62 -3.70 -2.11
N LYS A 217 19.30 -2.73 -1.49
CA LYS A 217 20.74 -2.81 -1.22
C LYS A 217 21.07 -4.06 -0.40
N ILE A 218 20.36 -4.28 0.70
CA ILE A 218 20.54 -5.48 1.54
C ILE A 218 20.33 -6.76 0.72
N ALA A 219 19.30 -6.82 -0.13
CA ALA A 219 19.05 -7.97 -0.98
C ALA A 219 20.16 -8.21 -2.01
N ALA A 220 20.67 -7.14 -2.63
CA ALA A 220 21.78 -7.19 -3.58
C ALA A 220 23.10 -7.64 -2.91
N ASP A 221 23.31 -7.26 -1.65
CA ASP A 221 24.47 -7.65 -0.85
C ASP A 221 24.36 -9.09 -0.28
N GLY A 222 23.34 -9.87 -0.69
CA GLY A 222 23.15 -11.28 -0.31
C GLY A 222 22.17 -11.52 0.84
N GLY A 223 21.57 -10.46 1.39
CA GLY A 223 20.54 -10.55 2.43
C GLY A 223 21.10 -10.88 3.82
N TRP A 224 20.45 -11.83 4.49
CA TRP A 224 20.80 -12.30 5.84
C TRP A 224 20.67 -13.81 5.94
N PRO A 225 21.41 -14.46 6.86
CA PRO A 225 21.36 -15.90 7.01
C PRO A 225 19.99 -16.38 7.49
N GLN A 226 19.64 -17.61 7.08
CA GLN A 226 18.45 -18.31 7.57
C GLN A 226 18.74 -18.90 8.95
N VAL A 227 17.85 -18.66 9.91
CA VAL A 227 17.90 -19.25 11.25
C VAL A 227 17.25 -20.62 11.20
N ALA A 228 17.98 -21.66 11.61
CA ALA A 228 17.44 -23.02 11.65
C ALA A 228 16.21 -23.12 12.58
N GLY A 229 15.22 -23.90 12.15
CA GLY A 229 14.08 -24.26 13.00
C GLY A 229 14.51 -25.11 14.19
N GLY A 230 13.66 -25.19 15.22
CA GLY A 230 13.92 -26.00 16.41
C GLY A 230 12.96 -25.69 17.54
N GLU A 231 13.29 -26.17 18.75
CA GLU A 231 12.57 -25.80 19.96
C GLU A 231 12.72 -24.29 20.26
N SER A 232 11.83 -23.76 21.09
CA SER A 232 11.86 -22.35 21.49
C SER A 232 13.10 -22.05 22.30
N LEU A 233 13.83 -21.00 21.93
CA LEU A 233 15.02 -20.55 22.64
C LEU A 233 14.67 -19.37 23.56
N ARG A 234 15.02 -19.48 24.85
CA ARG A 234 14.74 -18.50 25.92
C ARG A 234 16.00 -17.79 26.41
N PRO A 235 15.89 -16.55 26.94
CA PRO A 235 17.04 -15.84 27.49
C PRO A 235 17.80 -16.69 28.53
N GLY A 236 19.13 -16.69 28.44
CA GLY A 236 20.04 -17.46 29.30
C GLY A 236 20.37 -18.88 28.80
N GLU A 237 19.69 -19.39 27.77
CA GLU A 237 19.97 -20.71 27.20
C GLU A 237 21.16 -20.69 26.24
N HIS A 238 21.82 -21.85 26.08
CA HIS A 238 22.86 -22.08 25.09
C HIS A 238 22.29 -22.81 23.88
N ASP A 239 22.58 -22.30 22.68
CA ASP A 239 22.10 -22.92 21.45
C ASP A 239 23.03 -22.61 20.26
N ALA A 240 23.25 -23.60 19.41
CA ALA A 240 24.11 -23.48 18.22
C ALA A 240 23.57 -22.46 17.19
N ARG A 241 22.29 -22.06 17.29
CA ARG A 241 21.65 -21.05 16.43
C ARG A 241 21.99 -19.62 16.85
N VAL A 242 22.46 -19.38 18.08
CA VAL A 242 22.70 -18.02 18.61
C VAL A 242 23.64 -17.19 17.72
N PRO A 243 24.78 -17.71 17.22
CA PRO A 243 25.63 -16.96 16.30
C PRO A 243 24.89 -16.48 15.05
N THR A 244 24.07 -17.35 14.43
CA THR A 244 23.28 -17.01 13.24
C THR A 244 22.21 -15.96 13.54
N ILE A 245 21.55 -16.05 14.71
CA ILE A 245 20.55 -15.07 15.14
C ILE A 245 21.19 -13.69 15.33
N ARG A 246 22.39 -13.62 15.92
CA ARG A 246 23.13 -12.36 16.07
C ARG A 246 23.44 -11.74 14.71
N GLU A 247 23.99 -12.51 13.78
CA GLU A 247 24.26 -12.02 12.42
C GLU A 247 22.98 -11.54 11.72
N ARG A 248 21.86 -12.28 11.89
CA ARG A 248 20.56 -11.86 11.35
C ARG A 248 20.11 -10.50 11.87
N LEU A 249 20.26 -10.23 13.17
CA LEU A 249 19.81 -8.99 13.83
C LEU A 249 20.78 -7.81 13.61
N LYS A 250 22.06 -8.07 13.31
CA LYS A 250 23.02 -7.02 12.92
C LYS A 250 22.66 -6.38 11.58
N VAL A 251 22.26 -7.18 10.59
CA VAL A 251 21.96 -6.67 9.23
C VAL A 251 20.86 -5.59 9.23
N THR A 252 19.84 -5.75 10.08
CA THR A 252 18.74 -4.79 10.19
C THR A 252 18.91 -3.75 11.30
N GLY A 253 19.95 -3.90 12.14
CA GLY A 253 20.40 -2.92 13.13
C GLY A 253 19.79 -3.08 14.52
N GLU A 254 19.01 -4.14 14.77
CA GLU A 254 18.47 -4.43 16.11
C GLU A 254 19.57 -4.82 17.10
N LEU A 255 20.66 -5.42 16.61
CA LEU A 255 21.85 -5.71 17.39
C LEU A 255 23.02 -4.85 16.89
N GLN A 256 23.57 -4.01 17.77
CA GLN A 256 24.74 -3.18 17.46
C GLN A 256 26.03 -3.96 17.68
N GLU A 257 27.06 -3.65 16.90
CA GLU A 257 28.37 -4.27 17.05
C GLU A 257 29.08 -3.69 18.29
N LYS A 258 29.06 -4.44 19.40
CA LYS A 258 29.86 -4.14 20.60
C LYS A 258 30.98 -5.15 20.80
N ALA A 259 32.01 -4.73 21.53
CA ALA A 259 33.20 -5.53 21.79
C ALA A 259 32.93 -6.79 22.63
N THR A 260 33.58 -7.88 22.19
CA THR A 260 33.77 -9.22 22.78
C THR A 260 32.54 -9.88 23.42
N VAL A 261 31.79 -10.62 22.58
CA VAL A 261 30.88 -11.68 23.05
C VAL A 261 31.73 -12.78 23.69
N LEU A 262 31.64 -12.95 25.00
CA LEU A 262 32.45 -13.94 25.76
C LEU A 262 32.05 -15.39 25.45
N ASP A 263 30.75 -15.62 25.20
CA ASP A 263 30.20 -16.91 24.81
C ASP A 263 29.23 -16.72 23.64
N THR A 264 29.65 -17.15 22.45
CA THR A 264 28.91 -16.92 21.20
C THR A 264 27.65 -17.77 21.08
N ASN A 265 27.50 -18.81 21.91
CA ASN A 265 26.32 -19.68 21.91
C ASN A 265 25.32 -19.31 23.02
N LEU A 266 25.70 -18.42 23.94
CA LEU A 266 24.81 -17.96 25.01
C LEU A 266 23.83 -16.91 24.50
N TYR A 267 22.54 -17.14 24.77
CA TYR A 267 21.50 -16.14 24.62
C TYR A 267 21.56 -15.13 25.77
N ASP A 268 22.45 -14.15 25.65
CA ASP A 268 22.70 -13.14 26.68
C ASP A 268 21.66 -12.00 26.72
N PRO A 269 21.69 -11.14 27.75
CA PRO A 269 20.74 -10.03 27.88
C PRO A 269 20.79 -9.01 26.72
N GLU A 270 21.94 -8.83 26.07
CA GLU A 270 22.02 -7.91 24.92
C GLU A 270 21.24 -8.45 23.72
N LEU A 271 21.39 -9.75 23.44
CA LEU A 271 20.61 -10.40 22.41
C LEU A 271 19.12 -10.43 22.77
N GLU A 272 18.77 -10.58 24.05
CA GLU A 272 17.36 -10.57 24.50
C GLU A 272 16.68 -9.26 24.13
N GLU A 273 17.33 -8.13 24.42
CA GLU A 273 16.81 -6.81 24.06
C GLU A 273 16.73 -6.62 22.54
N ALA A 274 17.74 -7.06 21.78
CA ALA A 274 17.68 -7.04 20.31
C ALA A 274 16.52 -7.87 19.76
N VAL A 275 16.23 -9.03 20.34
CA VAL A 275 15.09 -9.87 19.95
C VAL A 275 13.76 -9.23 20.31
N LYS A 276 13.63 -8.59 21.49
CA LYS A 276 12.41 -7.84 21.83
C LYS A 276 12.17 -6.68 20.87
N VAL A 277 13.23 -5.97 20.48
CA VAL A 277 13.16 -4.92 19.44
C VAL A 277 12.71 -5.51 18.10
N PHE A 278 13.29 -6.64 17.68
CA PHE A 278 12.87 -7.34 16.47
C PHE A 278 11.40 -7.77 16.53
N GLN A 279 10.97 -8.35 17.65
CA GLN A 279 9.58 -8.77 17.88
C GLN A 279 8.63 -7.58 17.78
N ARG A 280 8.98 -6.44 18.38
CA ARG A 280 8.22 -5.19 18.27
C ARG A 280 8.09 -4.74 16.82
N HIS A 281 9.19 -4.69 16.07
CA HIS A 281 9.17 -4.31 14.64
C HIS A 281 8.33 -5.25 13.78
N HIS A 282 8.10 -6.48 14.25
CA HIS A 282 7.34 -7.50 13.51
C HIS A 282 5.91 -7.71 14.05
N GLY A 283 5.43 -6.84 14.95
CA GLY A 283 4.09 -6.97 15.54
C GLY A 283 3.91 -8.25 16.36
N LEU A 284 5.01 -8.80 16.90
CA LEU A 284 5.03 -10.00 17.74
C LEU A 284 4.97 -9.64 19.23
N THR A 285 4.67 -10.63 20.07
CA THR A 285 4.79 -10.49 21.53
C THR A 285 6.25 -10.25 21.89
N GLN A 286 6.52 -9.21 22.70
CA GLN A 286 7.85 -8.75 23.08
C GLN A 286 8.36 -9.48 24.33
N ASP A 287 8.41 -10.81 24.29
CA ASP A 287 8.79 -11.67 25.41
C ASP A 287 10.27 -12.11 25.37
N GLY A 288 11.02 -11.76 24.33
CA GLY A 288 12.39 -12.24 24.12
C GLY A 288 12.47 -13.73 23.78
N VAL A 289 11.35 -14.43 23.61
CA VAL A 289 11.36 -15.86 23.28
C VAL A 289 11.42 -16.06 21.76
N ILE A 290 12.45 -16.75 21.29
CA ILE A 290 12.61 -17.12 19.88
C ILE A 290 11.85 -18.43 19.64
N GLY A 291 10.53 -18.31 19.54
CA GLY A 291 9.64 -19.40 19.14
C GLY A 291 9.37 -19.43 17.63
N LYS A 292 8.51 -20.36 17.18
CA LYS A 292 8.19 -20.59 15.77
C LYS A 292 7.81 -19.31 14.99
N LYS A 293 7.05 -18.39 15.60
CA LYS A 293 6.65 -17.12 14.97
C LYS A 293 7.82 -16.17 14.78
N THR A 294 8.67 -16.02 15.80
CA THR A 294 9.89 -15.20 15.73
C THR A 294 10.85 -15.76 14.68
N THR A 295 11.10 -17.07 14.68
CA THR A 295 11.94 -17.73 13.66
C THR A 295 11.39 -17.57 12.25
N ALA A 296 10.07 -17.74 12.06
CA ALA A 296 9.44 -17.52 10.76
C ALA A 296 9.62 -16.07 10.27
N ALA A 297 9.45 -15.08 11.15
CA ALA A 297 9.68 -13.68 10.82
C ALA A 297 11.15 -13.37 10.49
N MET A 298 12.10 -13.96 11.23
CA MET A 298 13.55 -13.82 10.95
C MET A 298 13.92 -14.38 9.57
N ASN A 299 13.23 -15.42 9.13
CA ASN A 299 13.51 -16.15 7.89
C ASN A 299 12.84 -15.58 6.63
N ILE A 300 11.97 -14.58 6.75
CA ILE A 300 11.53 -13.80 5.58
C ILE A 300 12.78 -13.19 4.95
N THR A 301 13.01 -13.39 3.65
CA THR A 301 14.22 -12.93 2.96
C THR A 301 14.18 -11.44 2.65
N ALA A 302 15.34 -10.84 2.38
CA ALA A 302 15.41 -9.43 1.98
C ALA A 302 14.59 -9.13 0.72
N ALA A 303 14.60 -10.03 -0.28
CA ALA A 303 13.77 -9.92 -1.48
C ALA A 303 12.27 -9.95 -1.14
N GLN A 304 11.83 -10.85 -0.25
CA GLN A 304 10.43 -10.86 0.22
C GLN A 304 10.06 -9.58 0.98
N LYS A 305 10.99 -9.00 1.75
CA LYS A 305 10.77 -7.70 2.41
C LYS A 305 10.66 -6.55 1.39
N VAL A 306 11.44 -6.57 0.30
CA VAL A 306 11.29 -5.64 -0.82
C VAL A 306 9.89 -5.73 -1.41
N ASP A 307 9.39 -6.94 -1.64
CA ASP A 307 8.02 -7.16 -2.14
C ASP A 307 6.95 -6.63 -1.18
N MET A 308 7.11 -6.86 0.12
CA MET A 308 6.21 -6.30 1.14
C MET A 308 6.24 -4.76 1.13
N ILE A 309 7.40 -4.12 0.95
CA ILE A 309 7.49 -2.66 0.83
C ILE A 309 6.75 -2.17 -0.43
N ARG A 310 6.97 -2.82 -1.58
CA ARG A 310 6.31 -2.47 -2.86
C ARG A 310 4.78 -2.56 -2.75
N ILE A 311 4.26 -3.59 -2.10
CA ILE A 311 2.82 -3.73 -1.82
C ILE A 311 2.28 -2.51 -1.07
N ASN A 312 2.97 -2.07 -0.01
CA ASN A 312 2.49 -0.97 0.82
C ASN A 312 2.68 0.40 0.13
N MET A 313 3.67 0.53 -0.75
CA MET A 313 3.76 1.68 -1.66
C MET A 313 2.58 1.72 -2.63
N ALA A 314 2.18 0.58 -3.22
CA ALA A 314 1.00 0.51 -4.08
C ALA A 314 -0.27 0.94 -3.33
N ARG A 315 -0.46 0.47 -2.09
CA ARG A 315 -1.59 0.88 -1.24
C ARG A 315 -1.65 2.38 -0.98
N TRP A 316 -0.52 3.03 -0.74
CA TRP A 316 -0.48 4.47 -0.53
C TRP A 316 -0.87 5.27 -1.77
N ARG A 317 -0.60 4.76 -2.98
CA ARG A 317 -1.03 5.39 -4.22
C ARG A 317 -2.54 5.29 -4.48
N TRP A 318 -3.22 4.33 -3.86
CA TRP A 318 -4.68 4.23 -3.87
C TRP A 318 -5.37 5.11 -2.82
N HIS A 319 -4.58 5.77 -1.98
CA HIS A 319 -5.07 6.60 -0.89
C HIS A 319 -4.94 8.09 -1.21
N ALA A 320 -5.60 8.93 -0.41
CA ALA A 320 -5.51 10.38 -0.53
C ALA A 320 -4.05 10.84 -0.44
N HIS A 321 -3.60 11.56 -1.48
CA HIS A 321 -2.28 12.21 -1.49
C HIS A 321 -2.18 13.35 -0.47
N GLU A 322 -3.31 14.00 -0.21
CA GLU A 322 -3.47 15.04 0.80
C GLU A 322 -4.17 14.45 2.03
N LEU A 323 -3.41 14.25 3.10
CA LEU A 323 -3.96 13.78 4.39
C LEU A 323 -4.53 14.92 5.25
N GLY A 324 -4.27 16.17 4.85
CA GLY A 324 -4.62 17.38 5.60
C GLY A 324 -3.61 17.73 6.70
N ASP A 325 -3.66 18.97 7.18
CA ASP A 325 -2.72 19.47 8.21
C ASP A 325 -3.00 18.89 9.60
N LYS A 326 -4.25 18.48 9.85
CA LYS A 326 -4.73 17.83 11.07
C LYS A 326 -5.61 16.65 10.73
N TYR A 327 -5.21 15.44 11.10
CA TYR A 327 -5.93 14.22 10.72
C TYR A 327 -5.75 13.08 11.71
N ILE A 328 -6.63 12.10 11.60
CA ILE A 328 -6.56 10.82 12.30
C ILE A 328 -6.24 9.75 11.27
N MET A 329 -5.27 8.89 11.55
CA MET A 329 -4.95 7.73 10.74
C MET A 329 -5.11 6.46 11.56
N VAL A 330 -5.92 5.53 11.07
CA VAL A 330 -6.04 4.18 11.62
C VAL A 330 -5.32 3.23 10.66
N ASN A 331 -4.35 2.48 11.17
CA ASN A 331 -3.78 1.37 10.42
C ASN A 331 -4.32 0.05 10.98
N ILE A 332 -5.10 -0.63 10.15
CA ILE A 332 -5.81 -1.87 10.49
C ILE A 332 -4.82 -2.98 10.83
N ALA A 333 -3.77 -3.16 10.02
CA ALA A 333 -2.82 -4.28 10.15
C ALA A 333 -1.91 -4.16 11.38
N SER A 334 -1.64 -2.93 11.84
CA SER A 334 -0.88 -2.64 13.06
C SER A 334 -1.74 -2.55 14.32
N PHE A 335 -3.07 -2.53 14.18
CA PHE A 335 -4.01 -2.26 15.26
C PHE A 335 -3.68 -0.96 16.02
N ASN A 336 -3.33 0.12 15.33
CA ASN A 336 -3.11 1.41 15.95
C ASN A 336 -3.84 2.57 15.27
N LEU A 337 -4.04 3.63 16.05
CA LEU A 337 -4.53 4.93 15.63
C LEU A 337 -3.48 5.97 15.98
N LYS A 338 -3.13 6.79 15.01
CA LYS A 338 -2.27 7.96 15.18
C LYS A 338 -3.02 9.22 14.82
N ALA A 339 -2.76 10.31 15.54
CA ALA A 339 -3.30 11.61 15.20
C ALA A 339 -2.16 12.59 14.95
N PHE A 340 -2.29 13.40 13.91
CA PHE A 340 -1.28 14.34 13.43
C PHE A 340 -1.90 15.74 13.36
N GLN A 341 -1.09 16.76 13.61
CA GLN A 341 -1.47 18.17 13.50
C GLN A 341 -0.27 19.00 13.06
N ASP A 342 -0.53 20.25 12.67
CA ASP A 342 0.47 21.25 12.33
C ASP A 342 1.42 20.81 11.19
N ASN A 343 0.93 19.96 10.27
CA ASN A 343 1.71 19.38 9.18
C ASN A 343 3.00 18.67 9.66
N SER A 344 2.94 18.09 10.87
CA SER A 344 4.05 17.34 11.47
C SER A 344 4.05 15.88 10.99
N ASP A 345 5.24 15.36 10.68
CA ASP A 345 5.46 13.95 10.42
C ASP A 345 5.45 13.10 11.71
N THR A 346 5.40 13.74 12.88
CA THR A 346 5.33 13.08 14.18
C THR A 346 3.90 13.07 14.71
N PRO A 347 3.36 11.89 15.08
CA PRO A 347 2.02 11.82 15.64
C PRO A 347 1.98 12.45 17.03
N THR A 348 0.95 13.25 17.28
CA THR A 348 0.61 13.83 18.60
C THR A 348 0.00 12.78 19.53
N LEU A 349 -0.76 11.83 18.96
CA LEU A 349 -1.37 10.72 19.69
C LEU A 349 -1.00 9.39 19.02
N ASP A 350 -0.79 8.34 19.81
CA ASP A 350 -0.60 6.96 19.34
C ASP A 350 -1.33 6.00 20.29
N PHE A 351 -2.40 5.38 19.80
CA PHE A 351 -3.31 4.53 20.57
C PHE A 351 -3.46 3.15 19.94
N ALA A 352 -3.69 2.14 20.79
CA ALA A 352 -4.14 0.85 20.31
C ALA A 352 -5.59 0.92 19.84
N VAL A 353 -5.92 0.17 18.79
CA VAL A 353 -7.30 -0.05 18.36
C VAL A 353 -7.66 -1.53 18.31
N ILE A 354 -8.97 -1.80 18.28
CA ILE A 354 -9.56 -3.10 17.92
C ILE A 354 -10.35 -2.90 16.64
N VAL A 355 -10.13 -3.78 15.67
CA VAL A 355 -10.71 -3.73 14.32
C VAL A 355 -11.56 -4.97 14.03
N GLY A 356 -12.15 -5.01 12.85
CA GLY A 356 -13.02 -6.08 12.38
C GLY A 356 -12.34 -7.44 12.31
N GLN A 357 -13.10 -8.50 12.57
CA GLN A 357 -12.70 -9.87 12.25
C GLN A 357 -12.55 -10.09 10.74
N ASP A 358 -11.90 -11.17 10.32
CA ASP A 358 -11.72 -11.50 8.90
C ASP A 358 -13.03 -11.60 8.10
N GLN A 359 -14.12 -12.08 8.72
CA GLN A 359 -15.45 -12.14 8.08
C GLN A 359 -16.20 -10.80 8.10
N HIS A 360 -15.70 -9.83 8.87
CA HIS A 360 -16.29 -8.52 9.11
C HIS A 360 -15.19 -7.44 9.07
N GLN A 361 -14.40 -7.45 8.00
CA GLN A 361 -13.21 -6.63 7.88
C GLN A 361 -13.55 -5.15 8.05
N THR A 362 -12.70 -4.42 8.78
CA THR A 362 -12.78 -2.96 8.75
C THR A 362 -12.40 -2.49 7.34
N PRO A 363 -13.26 -1.74 6.64
CA PRO A 363 -12.99 -1.30 5.27
C PRO A 363 -11.92 -0.21 5.24
N VAL A 364 -11.21 -0.14 4.13
CA VAL A 364 -10.14 0.84 3.85
C VAL A 364 -10.76 2.02 3.10
N PHE A 365 -10.70 3.22 3.66
CA PHE A 365 -11.25 4.44 3.04
C PHE A 365 -10.81 5.71 3.80
N SER A 366 -11.05 6.88 3.20
CA SER A 366 -10.89 8.19 3.85
C SER A 366 -12.24 8.88 3.97
N ASP A 367 -12.45 9.63 5.04
CA ASP A 367 -13.65 10.43 5.30
C ASP A 367 -13.31 11.56 6.30
N THR A 368 -14.30 12.25 6.82
CA THR A 368 -14.14 13.28 7.85
C THR A 368 -15.05 13.01 9.04
N VAL A 369 -14.49 13.09 10.25
CA VAL A 369 -15.29 13.08 11.48
C VAL A 369 -16.18 14.32 11.48
N ALA A 370 -17.49 14.11 11.43
CA ALA A 370 -18.49 15.18 11.37
C ALA A 370 -19.00 15.57 12.76
N TYR A 371 -19.09 14.61 13.68
CA TYR A 371 -19.56 14.87 15.05
C TYR A 371 -19.12 13.81 16.05
N LEU A 372 -19.12 14.20 17.33
CA LEU A 372 -18.94 13.30 18.47
C LEU A 372 -20.30 13.08 19.15
N ASP A 373 -20.59 11.85 19.54
CA ASP A 373 -21.75 11.47 20.34
C ASP A 373 -21.27 10.95 21.70
N PHE A 374 -21.30 11.82 22.71
CA PHE A 374 -20.95 11.50 24.09
C PHE A 374 -22.10 10.80 24.79
N ASN A 375 -21.78 9.79 25.58
CA ASN A 375 -22.74 8.90 26.25
C ASN A 375 -23.81 8.39 25.26
N PRO A 376 -23.40 7.73 24.16
CA PRO A 376 -24.29 7.40 23.08
C PRO A 376 -25.29 6.28 23.47
N TYR A 377 -26.45 6.27 22.83
CA TYR A 377 -27.21 5.03 22.72
C TYR A 377 -26.45 4.04 21.83
N TRP A 378 -26.44 2.77 22.20
CA TRP A 378 -26.08 1.72 21.25
C TRP A 378 -27.35 1.11 20.66
N ASN A 379 -27.61 1.39 19.38
CA ASN A 379 -28.65 0.68 18.64
C ASN A 379 -28.00 -0.55 17.98
N VAL A 380 -28.41 -1.74 18.38
CA VAL A 380 -27.87 -2.99 17.84
C VAL A 380 -28.30 -3.11 16.37
N THR A 381 -27.37 -3.45 15.49
CA THR A 381 -27.68 -3.58 14.06
C THR A 381 -28.63 -4.77 13.83
N PRO A 382 -29.47 -4.74 12.79
CA PRO A 382 -30.34 -5.86 12.46
C PRO A 382 -29.58 -7.19 12.31
N SER A 383 -28.34 -7.15 11.81
CA SER A 383 -27.49 -8.32 11.67
C SER A 383 -27.11 -8.92 13.03
N ILE A 384 -26.59 -8.12 13.95
CA ILE A 384 -26.22 -8.56 15.32
C ILE A 384 -27.48 -9.04 16.07
N ALA A 385 -28.59 -8.32 15.93
CA ALA A 385 -29.87 -8.70 16.55
C ALA A 385 -30.30 -10.11 16.13
N ALA A 386 -30.21 -10.43 14.83
CA ALA A 386 -30.62 -11.72 14.30
C ALA A 386 -29.61 -12.86 14.54
N ASN A 387 -28.31 -12.56 14.44
CA ASN A 387 -27.26 -13.58 14.41
C ASN A 387 -26.61 -13.82 15.78
N GLU A 388 -26.71 -12.89 16.72
CA GLU A 388 -26.10 -12.99 18.05
C GLU A 388 -27.15 -12.91 19.17
N GLU A 389 -27.99 -11.88 19.14
CA GLU A 389 -28.93 -11.63 20.25
C GLU A 389 -30.10 -12.63 20.27
N LEU A 390 -30.66 -12.99 19.11
CA LEU A 390 -31.74 -13.99 19.02
C LEU A 390 -31.28 -15.40 19.48
N PRO A 391 -30.12 -15.93 19.06
CA PRO A 391 -29.59 -17.17 19.64
C PRO A 391 -29.39 -17.10 21.16
N GLY A 392 -28.98 -15.95 21.70
CA GLY A 392 -28.89 -15.72 23.15
C GLY A 392 -30.25 -15.79 23.84
N LEU A 393 -31.23 -15.05 23.32
CA LEU A 393 -32.61 -15.02 23.80
C LEU A 393 -33.32 -16.38 23.79
N ARG A 394 -33.03 -17.22 22.79
CA ARG A 394 -33.54 -18.60 22.72
C ARG A 394 -32.93 -19.54 23.76
N LYS A 395 -31.77 -19.18 24.32
CA LYS A 395 -31.13 -19.94 25.42
C LYS A 395 -31.55 -19.41 26.78
N ASP A 396 -31.70 -18.10 26.89
CA ASP A 396 -32.05 -17.41 28.13
C ASP A 396 -32.92 -16.17 27.82
N PRO A 397 -34.21 -16.16 28.21
CA PRO A 397 -35.09 -14.99 28.04
C PRO A 397 -34.59 -13.71 28.73
N ASN A 398 -33.68 -13.83 29.72
CA ASN A 398 -33.05 -12.70 30.41
C ASN A 398 -31.78 -12.18 29.71
N HIS A 399 -31.42 -12.74 28.55
CA HIS A 399 -30.18 -12.41 27.84
C HIS A 399 -30.01 -10.90 27.59
N LEU A 400 -31.08 -10.22 27.14
CA LEU A 400 -31.03 -8.78 26.89
C LEU A 400 -31.03 -7.94 28.17
N SER A 401 -31.84 -8.30 29.17
CA SER A 401 -31.94 -7.56 30.43
C SER A 401 -30.61 -7.60 31.22
N LYS A 402 -29.93 -8.75 31.24
CA LYS A 402 -28.57 -8.91 31.80
C LYS A 402 -27.52 -8.02 31.12
N ARG A 403 -27.77 -7.62 29.88
CA ARG A 403 -26.90 -6.74 29.08
C ARG A 403 -27.43 -5.31 29.01
N HIS A 404 -28.48 -4.98 29.76
CA HIS A 404 -29.11 -3.66 29.75
C HIS A 404 -29.62 -3.22 28.36
N ILE A 405 -30.07 -4.18 27.55
CA ILE A 405 -30.64 -3.93 26.23
C ILE A 405 -32.16 -3.96 26.33
N ARG A 406 -32.80 -2.91 25.83
CA ARG A 406 -34.26 -2.74 25.74
C ARG A 406 -34.73 -3.14 24.35
N VAL A 407 -35.92 -3.72 24.25
CA VAL A 407 -36.54 -4.12 22.98
C VAL A 407 -37.69 -3.17 22.67
N PHE A 408 -37.75 -2.67 21.43
CA PHE A 408 -38.86 -1.90 20.92
C PHE A 408 -39.47 -2.60 19.71
N SER A 409 -40.78 -2.48 19.57
CA SER A 409 -41.59 -3.12 18.52
C SER A 409 -41.15 -2.79 17.10
N SER A 410 -40.55 -1.62 16.86
CA SER A 410 -40.00 -1.22 15.56
C SER A 410 -38.95 -0.12 15.70
N TRP A 411 -38.42 0.35 14.57
CA TRP A 411 -37.51 1.49 14.49
C TRP A 411 -38.22 2.85 14.45
N GLN A 412 -39.56 2.87 14.39
CA GLN A 412 -40.36 4.09 14.31
C GLN A 412 -40.34 4.87 15.64
N PRO A 413 -40.54 6.20 15.62
CA PRO A 413 -40.58 7.02 16.84
C PRO A 413 -41.64 6.57 17.86
N GLU A 414 -42.78 6.05 17.38
CA GLU A 414 -43.92 5.61 18.20
C GLU A 414 -43.79 4.16 18.69
N ALA A 415 -42.63 3.52 18.45
CA ALA A 415 -42.42 2.13 18.83
C ALA A 415 -42.57 1.92 20.34
N VAL A 416 -43.49 1.03 20.70
CA VAL A 416 -43.71 0.61 22.10
C VAL A 416 -42.56 -0.29 22.54
N GLU A 417 -42.09 -0.09 23.76
CA GLU A 417 -41.14 -0.98 24.44
C GLU A 417 -41.80 -2.32 24.80
N LEU A 418 -41.09 -3.41 24.55
CA LEU A 418 -41.54 -4.77 24.80
C LEU A 418 -40.74 -5.38 25.95
N ASP A 419 -41.41 -6.14 26.82
CA ASP A 419 -40.75 -6.92 27.84
C ASP A 419 -40.17 -8.20 27.24
N SER A 420 -38.84 -8.22 27.07
CA SER A 420 -38.14 -9.34 26.47
C SER A 420 -38.29 -10.66 27.23
N THR A 421 -38.60 -10.61 28.53
CA THR A 421 -38.70 -11.82 29.36
C THR A 421 -40.03 -12.56 29.18
N THR A 422 -41.04 -11.88 28.62
CA THR A 422 -42.39 -12.44 28.39
C THR A 422 -42.59 -12.95 26.96
N MET A 423 -41.67 -12.64 26.05
CA MET A 423 -41.77 -13.01 24.63
C MET A 423 -41.27 -14.44 24.39
N ASP A 424 -41.99 -15.20 23.57
CA ASP A 424 -41.52 -16.51 23.10
C ASP A 424 -40.57 -16.37 21.90
N TRP A 425 -39.27 -16.32 22.20
CA TRP A 425 -38.20 -16.17 21.21
C TRP A 425 -37.98 -17.40 20.30
N HIS A 426 -38.53 -18.57 20.64
CA HIS A 426 -38.46 -19.74 19.75
C HIS A 426 -39.35 -19.57 18.52
N THR A 427 -40.42 -18.76 18.62
CA THR A 427 -41.32 -18.44 17.50
C THR A 427 -40.83 -17.28 16.64
N VAL A 428 -39.84 -16.52 17.11
CA VAL A 428 -39.29 -15.37 16.38
C VAL A 428 -38.27 -15.85 15.35
N THR A 429 -38.51 -15.54 14.08
CA THR A 429 -37.57 -15.82 12.99
C THR A 429 -36.46 -14.76 12.93
N PRO A 430 -35.30 -15.05 12.32
CA PRO A 430 -34.26 -14.05 12.10
C PRO A 430 -34.76 -12.80 11.34
N GLY A 431 -35.64 -12.99 10.35
CA GLY A 431 -36.25 -11.87 9.61
C GLY A 431 -37.12 -10.98 10.50
N ARG A 432 -37.95 -11.59 11.37
CA ARG A 432 -38.76 -10.83 12.34
C ARG A 432 -37.88 -10.11 13.37
N MET A 433 -36.79 -10.76 13.80
CA MET A 433 -35.83 -10.17 14.74
C MET A 433 -35.21 -8.87 14.20
N ARG A 434 -34.89 -8.83 12.90
CA ARG A 434 -34.35 -7.62 12.23
C ARG A 434 -35.29 -6.41 12.29
N GLY A 435 -36.59 -6.65 12.47
CA GLY A 435 -37.60 -5.60 12.60
C GLY A 435 -37.67 -4.97 13.99
N TYR A 436 -37.25 -5.69 15.05
CA TYR A 436 -37.19 -5.14 16.40
C TYR A 436 -36.00 -4.17 16.52
N LYS A 437 -36.21 -3.08 17.24
CA LYS A 437 -35.14 -2.17 17.63
C LYS A 437 -34.62 -2.58 18.99
N LEU A 438 -33.36 -2.99 19.05
CA LEU A 438 -32.66 -3.25 20.30
C LEU A 438 -31.79 -2.04 20.64
N ARG A 439 -31.97 -1.48 21.83
CA ARG A 439 -31.22 -0.30 22.28
C ARG A 439 -30.62 -0.52 23.66
N GLN A 440 -29.32 -0.28 23.77
CA GLN A 440 -28.63 -0.12 25.05
C GLN A 440 -28.58 1.37 25.39
N ASP A 441 -29.02 1.71 26.60
CA ASP A 441 -28.97 3.08 27.10
C ASP A 441 -27.54 3.46 27.57
N PRO A 442 -27.21 4.75 27.72
CA PRO A 442 -25.89 5.17 28.18
C PRO A 442 -25.57 4.61 29.58
N GLY A 443 -24.33 4.16 29.77
CA GLY A 443 -23.87 3.57 31.03
C GLY A 443 -22.52 2.86 30.87
N PRO A 444 -21.87 2.43 31.97
CA PRO A 444 -20.54 1.80 31.93
C PRO A 444 -20.52 0.44 31.23
N TRP A 445 -21.67 -0.23 31.11
CA TRP A 445 -21.85 -1.49 30.36
C TRP A 445 -22.12 -1.28 28.86
N ASN A 446 -22.22 -0.03 28.40
CA ASN A 446 -22.58 0.28 27.03
C ASN A 446 -21.47 -0.21 26.07
N ALA A 447 -21.83 -0.98 25.04
CA ALA A 447 -20.88 -1.55 24.10
C ALA A 447 -20.11 -0.49 23.28
N LEU A 448 -20.66 0.72 23.13
CA LEU A 448 -19.99 1.87 22.51
C LEU A 448 -19.18 2.72 23.50
N GLY A 449 -19.20 2.37 24.79
CA GLY A 449 -18.56 3.14 25.85
C GLY A 449 -19.12 4.56 25.99
N LYS A 450 -18.26 5.52 26.30
CA LYS A 450 -18.60 6.90 26.64
C LYS A 450 -18.57 7.89 25.47
N VAL A 451 -17.98 7.53 24.32
CA VAL A 451 -17.95 8.41 23.15
C VAL A 451 -17.87 7.65 21.84
N LYS A 452 -18.56 8.17 20.82
CA LYS A 452 -18.52 7.72 19.44
C LYS A 452 -18.09 8.88 18.53
N PHE A 453 -17.14 8.62 17.63
CA PHE A 453 -16.68 9.55 16.60
C PHE A 453 -17.30 9.15 15.27
N VAL A 454 -18.12 10.02 14.69
CA VAL A 454 -18.93 9.67 13.53
C VAL A 454 -18.45 10.39 12.29
N PHE A 455 -18.16 9.60 11.25
CA PHE A 455 -17.83 10.00 9.90
C PHE A 455 -18.83 9.28 8.97
N PRO A 456 -19.90 9.94 8.48
CA PRO A 456 -20.97 9.27 7.74
C PRO A 456 -20.49 8.63 6.42
N ASN A 457 -20.50 7.29 6.37
CA ASN A 457 -20.03 6.51 5.22
C ASN A 457 -20.99 5.38 4.84
N GLN A 458 -20.82 4.84 3.63
CA GLN A 458 -21.61 3.73 3.10
C GLN A 458 -21.46 2.41 3.88
N TYR A 459 -20.36 2.23 4.61
CA TYR A 459 -20.07 1.02 5.38
C TYR A 459 -20.69 1.01 6.78
N SER A 460 -21.30 2.11 7.21
CA SER A 460 -21.81 2.29 8.58
C SER A 460 -20.74 2.10 9.68
N VAL A 461 -19.47 2.36 9.36
CA VAL A 461 -18.32 2.22 10.27
C VAL A 461 -18.08 3.53 11.04
N TYR A 462 -17.60 3.42 12.27
CA TYR A 462 -17.23 4.56 13.13
C TYR A 462 -16.16 4.15 14.14
N MET A 463 -15.52 5.14 14.77
CA MET A 463 -14.63 4.93 15.92
C MET A 463 -15.41 5.12 17.23
N HIS A 464 -15.13 4.33 18.26
CA HIS A 464 -15.82 4.45 19.53
C HIS A 464 -15.02 3.91 20.73
N ASP A 465 -15.47 4.22 21.94
CA ASP A 465 -15.01 3.66 23.21
C ASP A 465 -15.54 2.22 23.43
N THR A 466 -15.23 1.55 24.53
CA THR A 466 -15.62 0.16 24.78
C THR A 466 -15.78 -0.16 26.27
N ALA A 467 -16.77 -0.98 26.60
CA ALA A 467 -16.90 -1.57 27.94
C ALA A 467 -15.89 -2.71 28.21
N SER A 468 -15.03 -3.06 27.26
CA SER A 468 -14.06 -4.17 27.36
C SER A 468 -12.61 -3.73 27.08
N PRO A 469 -12.02 -2.85 27.90
CA PRO A 469 -10.69 -2.29 27.66
C PRO A 469 -9.56 -3.34 27.74
N ASN A 470 -9.75 -4.44 28.48
CA ASN A 470 -8.75 -5.50 28.61
C ASN A 470 -8.34 -6.15 27.28
N LEU A 471 -9.18 -6.05 26.24
CA LEU A 471 -8.88 -6.57 24.91
C LEU A 471 -7.73 -5.82 24.22
N PHE A 472 -7.44 -4.58 24.61
CA PHE A 472 -6.29 -3.82 24.08
C PHE A 472 -4.93 -4.40 24.49
N GLN A 473 -4.87 -5.25 25.52
CA GLN A 473 -3.64 -5.93 25.95
C GLN A 473 -3.25 -7.11 25.05
N ARG A 474 -4.11 -7.51 24.10
CA ARG A 474 -3.82 -8.59 23.16
C ARG A 474 -2.95 -8.08 22.02
N THR A 475 -2.00 -8.90 21.55
CA THR A 475 -1.20 -8.60 20.35
C THR A 475 -2.04 -8.58 19.08
N LYS A 476 -2.97 -9.53 18.95
CA LYS A 476 -3.94 -9.62 17.85
C LYS A 476 -5.29 -9.06 18.34
N ARG A 477 -5.85 -8.07 17.62
CA ARG A 477 -7.01 -7.25 18.06
C ARG A 477 -8.12 -7.10 17.01
N ASP A 478 -8.38 -8.13 16.23
CA ASP A 478 -9.46 -8.24 15.25
C ASP A 478 -10.73 -8.82 15.91
N PHE A 479 -11.29 -8.16 16.92
CA PHE A 479 -12.43 -8.68 17.71
C PHE A 479 -13.76 -7.96 17.45
N SER A 480 -13.83 -7.06 16.47
CA SER A 480 -15.04 -6.27 16.19
C SER A 480 -15.83 -6.80 14.98
N HIS A 481 -17.03 -6.25 14.79
CA HIS A 481 -17.89 -6.46 13.61
C HIS A 481 -17.68 -5.34 12.56
N GLY A 482 -16.45 -4.86 12.40
CA GLY A 482 -16.06 -3.86 11.39
C GLY A 482 -15.80 -2.45 11.95
N CYS A 483 -16.43 -2.06 13.06
CA CYS A 483 -16.16 -0.77 13.72
C CYS A 483 -14.81 -0.75 14.45
N ILE A 484 -14.30 0.44 14.75
CA ILE A 484 -12.98 0.64 15.35
C ILE A 484 -13.12 1.04 16.81
N ARG A 485 -12.61 0.24 17.75
CA ARG A 485 -12.59 0.61 19.18
C ARG A 485 -11.26 1.27 19.51
N VAL A 486 -11.27 2.37 20.23
CA VAL A 486 -10.08 3.17 20.56
C VAL A 486 -9.72 3.01 22.03
N SER A 487 -8.44 2.77 22.35
CA SER A 487 -8.01 2.52 23.74
C SER A 487 -8.03 3.74 24.64
N ASN A 488 -7.88 4.94 24.06
CA ASN A 488 -7.90 6.20 24.81
C ASN A 488 -8.82 7.25 24.14
N PRO A 489 -10.14 7.03 24.20
CA PRO A 489 -11.09 7.83 23.43
C PRO A 489 -11.32 9.22 24.03
N LEU A 490 -11.06 9.43 25.33
CA LEU A 490 -11.12 10.77 25.92
C LEU A 490 -10.05 11.70 25.33
N GLU A 491 -8.79 11.25 25.26
CA GLU A 491 -7.72 12.04 24.64
C GLU A 491 -7.97 12.29 23.15
N LEU A 492 -8.53 11.32 22.43
CA LEU A 492 -8.94 11.52 21.05
C LEU A 492 -10.05 12.58 20.94
N ALA A 493 -11.02 12.59 21.85
CA ALA A 493 -12.08 13.60 21.88
C ALA A 493 -11.53 15.00 22.16
N ILE A 494 -10.56 15.11 23.07
CA ILE A 494 -9.86 16.37 23.37
C ILE A 494 -9.12 16.86 22.12
N PHE A 495 -8.37 15.98 21.44
CA PHE A 495 -7.67 16.32 20.21
C PHE A 495 -8.63 16.81 19.11
N VAL A 496 -9.74 16.11 18.89
CA VAL A 496 -10.72 16.51 17.85
C VAL A 496 -11.37 17.86 18.17
N LEU A 497 -11.66 18.13 19.44
CA LEU A 497 -12.40 19.34 19.86
C LEU A 497 -11.53 20.57 20.10
N ASN A 498 -10.22 20.43 20.37
CA ASN A 498 -9.34 21.53 20.78
C ASN A 498 -9.38 22.77 19.85
N ASP A 499 -9.53 22.53 18.55
CA ASP A 499 -9.52 23.60 17.53
C ASP A 499 -10.91 23.82 16.93
N GLN A 500 -11.99 23.45 17.65
CA GLN A 500 -13.36 23.71 17.22
C GLN A 500 -13.89 25.00 17.84
N ASP A 501 -14.86 25.61 17.15
CA ASP A 501 -15.54 26.77 17.72
C ASP A 501 -16.35 26.37 18.96
N GLY A 502 -16.51 27.30 19.91
CA GLY A 502 -17.28 27.08 21.13
C GLY A 502 -16.46 26.87 22.41
N GLY A 503 -15.17 27.22 22.40
CA GLY A 503 -14.33 27.29 23.60
C GLY A 503 -14.17 25.92 24.27
N TRP A 504 -13.83 24.90 23.48
CA TRP A 504 -13.59 23.55 23.97
C TRP A 504 -12.26 23.47 24.72
N THR A 505 -12.31 23.65 26.04
CA THR A 505 -11.18 23.34 26.91
C THR A 505 -11.14 21.86 27.23
N ARG A 506 -9.95 21.35 27.59
CA ARG A 506 -9.76 19.99 28.09
C ARG A 506 -10.75 19.64 29.21
N ASP A 507 -10.90 20.53 30.20
CA ASP A 507 -11.81 20.32 31.34
C ASP A 507 -13.27 20.20 30.92
N LYS A 508 -13.70 21.00 29.92
CA LYS A 508 -15.06 20.92 29.38
C LYS A 508 -15.33 19.58 28.70
N VAL A 509 -14.34 19.01 28.02
CA VAL A 509 -14.46 17.68 27.40
C VAL A 509 -14.49 16.58 28.47
N ILE A 510 -13.64 16.68 29.50
CA ILE A 510 -13.62 15.74 30.63
C ILE A 510 -14.97 15.75 31.37
N ASP A 511 -15.51 16.93 31.68
CA ASP A 511 -16.83 17.08 32.32
C ASP A 511 -17.93 16.44 31.47
N LEU A 512 -17.91 16.67 30.15
CA LEU A 512 -18.90 16.06 29.25
C LEU A 512 -18.78 14.54 29.20
N TYR A 513 -17.56 14.02 29.15
CA TYR A 513 -17.26 12.58 29.13
C TYR A 513 -17.68 11.88 30.43
N GLY A 514 -17.55 12.57 31.58
CA GLY A 514 -17.90 12.04 32.89
C GLY A 514 -19.40 11.97 33.19
N LYS A 515 -20.25 12.65 32.40
CA LYS A 515 -21.71 12.61 32.56
C LYS A 515 -22.29 11.27 32.12
N ASP A 516 -23.56 11.03 32.45
CA ASP A 516 -24.36 9.92 31.92
C ASP A 516 -25.45 10.38 30.95
N THR A 517 -25.52 11.69 30.68
CA THR A 517 -26.46 12.27 29.73
C THR A 517 -25.86 12.31 28.33
N ARG A 518 -26.64 11.82 27.36
CA ARG A 518 -26.24 11.84 25.95
C ARG A 518 -26.09 13.26 25.43
N LYS A 519 -24.99 13.55 24.75
CA LYS A 519 -24.76 14.83 24.07
C LYS A 519 -24.06 14.63 22.73
N VAL A 520 -24.69 15.15 21.68
CA VAL A 520 -24.08 15.26 20.35
C VAL A 520 -23.40 16.61 20.21
N VAL A 521 -22.14 16.59 19.77
CA VAL A 521 -21.31 17.76 19.46
C VAL A 521 -20.93 17.70 17.99
N ARG A 522 -21.52 18.57 17.17
CA ARG A 522 -21.17 18.71 15.75
C ARG A 522 -19.89 19.54 15.59
N LEU A 523 -19.03 19.14 14.67
CA LEU A 523 -17.80 19.85 14.36
C LEU A 523 -18.08 20.95 13.33
N SER A 524 -17.61 22.17 13.59
CA SER A 524 -17.64 23.24 12.58
C SER A 524 -16.54 23.05 11.54
N ARG A 525 -15.44 22.41 11.95
CA ARG A 525 -14.34 21.99 11.08
C ARG A 525 -14.21 20.46 11.15
N PRO A 526 -14.79 19.70 10.21
CA PRO A 526 -14.63 18.24 10.17
C PRO A 526 -13.15 17.84 10.15
N VAL A 527 -12.80 16.75 10.83
CA VAL A 527 -11.41 16.28 10.93
C VAL A 527 -11.21 15.06 10.02
N PRO A 528 -10.30 15.11 9.03
CA PRO A 528 -9.97 13.95 8.19
C PRO A 528 -9.64 12.71 9.02
N VAL A 529 -10.18 11.58 8.58
CA VAL A 529 -9.88 10.25 9.10
C VAL A 529 -9.53 9.33 7.93
N HIS A 530 -8.35 8.71 8.01
CA HIS A 530 -7.82 7.80 6.99
C HIS A 530 -7.71 6.40 7.59
N ILE A 531 -8.51 5.47 7.10
CA ILE A 531 -8.49 4.07 7.49
C ILE A 531 -7.69 3.31 6.43
N THR A 532 -6.53 2.82 6.83
CA THR A 532 -5.51 2.23 5.97
C THR A 532 -5.24 0.78 6.34
N TYR A 533 -4.71 -0.01 5.41
CA TYR A 533 -4.24 -1.37 5.66
C TYR A 533 -2.75 -1.48 5.32
N GLN A 534 -1.87 -1.08 6.23
CA GLN A 534 -0.43 -1.04 5.98
C GLN A 534 0.30 -2.12 6.79
N THR A 535 0.72 -3.20 6.14
CA THR A 535 1.56 -4.27 6.72
C THR A 535 3.02 -3.86 6.83
N VAL A 536 3.43 -2.82 6.10
CA VAL A 536 4.75 -2.18 6.22
C VAL A 536 4.59 -0.68 6.38
N TRP A 537 5.23 -0.13 7.41
CA TRP A 537 5.21 1.31 7.68
C TRP A 537 6.48 1.72 8.44
N VAL A 538 6.77 3.02 8.43
CA VAL A 538 7.94 3.59 9.11
C VAL A 538 7.45 4.45 10.27
N ASP A 539 8.03 4.24 11.44
CA ASP A 539 7.75 5.05 12.63
C ASP A 539 8.55 6.36 12.64
N LYS A 540 8.24 7.23 13.59
CA LYS A 540 8.85 8.56 13.73
C LYS A 540 10.38 8.54 13.84
N ASP A 541 10.95 7.43 14.30
CA ASP A 541 12.40 7.28 14.50
C ASP A 541 13.08 6.78 13.20
N GLY A 542 12.32 6.68 12.10
CA GLY A 542 12.79 6.16 10.82
C GLY A 542 12.86 4.63 10.78
N THR A 543 12.28 3.95 11.78
CA THR A 543 12.35 2.50 11.89
C THR A 543 11.21 1.84 11.12
N ILE A 544 11.56 0.90 10.25
CA ILE A 544 10.59 0.14 9.48
C ILE A 544 9.98 -0.99 10.33
N ASN A 545 8.67 -1.13 10.24
CA ASN A 545 7.88 -2.13 10.93
C ASN A 545 7.20 -3.03 9.88
N PHE A 546 7.21 -4.35 10.11
CA PHE A 546 6.61 -5.39 9.26
C PHE A 546 5.56 -6.18 10.05
N ASN A 547 4.32 -5.72 10.05
CA ASN A 547 3.23 -6.35 10.77
C ASN A 547 2.67 -7.58 10.06
N GLY A 548 1.90 -8.36 10.80
CA GLY A 548 1.15 -9.49 10.26
C GLY A 548 0.05 -9.05 9.29
N ASP A 549 -0.10 -9.80 8.20
CA ASP A 549 -1.19 -9.65 7.24
C ASP A 549 -2.47 -10.33 7.74
N ILE A 550 -3.20 -9.64 8.62
CA ILE A 550 -4.32 -10.21 9.39
C ILE A 550 -5.53 -10.63 8.53
N TYR A 551 -5.67 -10.07 7.32
CA TYR A 551 -6.72 -10.36 6.34
C TYR A 551 -6.19 -11.10 5.10
N ALA A 552 -4.94 -11.59 5.13
CA ALA A 552 -4.32 -12.34 4.03
C ALA A 552 -4.37 -11.62 2.65
N ARG A 553 -4.25 -10.29 2.65
CA ARG A 553 -4.33 -9.44 1.45
C ARG A 553 -2.99 -9.36 0.70
N ASP A 554 -1.85 -9.45 1.39
CA ASP A 554 -0.52 -9.23 0.81
C ASP A 554 -0.21 -10.28 -0.26
N LYS A 555 -0.45 -11.56 0.04
CA LYS A 555 -0.16 -12.65 -0.92
C LYS A 555 -1.01 -12.56 -2.19
N LYS A 556 -2.28 -12.19 -2.05
CA LYS A 556 -3.20 -12.00 -3.18
C LYS A 556 -2.77 -10.81 -4.02
N LEU A 557 -2.43 -9.69 -3.37
CA LEU A 557 -1.99 -8.50 -4.07
C LEU A 557 -0.65 -8.73 -4.80
N LEU A 558 0.31 -9.38 -4.15
CA LEU A 558 1.60 -9.68 -4.74
C LEU A 558 1.48 -10.48 -6.05
N SER A 559 0.61 -11.49 -6.08
CA SER A 559 0.41 -12.33 -7.27
C SER A 559 -0.28 -11.61 -8.43
N ILE A 560 -0.85 -10.43 -8.17
CA ILE A 560 -1.43 -9.56 -9.19
C ILE A 560 -0.36 -8.59 -9.70
N LEU A 561 0.44 -8.01 -8.80
CA LEU A 561 1.44 -6.98 -9.11
C LEU A 561 2.73 -7.53 -9.75
N ILE A 562 3.13 -8.77 -9.47
CA ILE A 562 4.40 -9.37 -9.94
C ILE A 562 4.10 -10.57 -10.86
N LYS A 563 3.28 -10.36 -11.89
CA LYS A 563 2.85 -11.43 -12.78
C LYS A 563 3.27 -11.17 -14.21
#